data_AF-A0A1W1W0A7-F1
#
_entry.id   AF-A0A1W1W0A7-F1
#
_cell.length_a   1.000
_cell.length_b   1.000
_cell.length_c   1.000
_cell.angle_alpha   90.00
_cell.angle_beta   90.00
_cell.angle_gamma   90.00
#
_symmetry.space_group_name_H-M   'P 1'
#
loop_
_entity.id
_entity.type
_entity.pdbx_description
1 polymer ?
#
loop_
_entity_poly.entity_id
_entity_poly.type
_entity_poly.pdbx_seq_one_letter_code
_entity_poly.pdbx_strand_id
1 'polypeptide(L)'
;MEDFCALSNDLVCLPQDPQTIFVYWIFTPQRIKALQEFLAKLKPEAKLSLRLRCPSSPSLEQEIILSSWEKGSHYFRLIDPHLVYCLELGVRTLEGDFVVFTRSSEIKLGPLEGEKSALFPAGEKESSQEPPYPLPSSFSLRS
;
A
#
# COMPACT_ATOMS: atom_id res chain seq x y z
N MET A 1 6.75 29.00 -22.35
CA MET A 1 7.59 27.83 -22.03
C MET A 1 6.61 26.70 -21.77
N GLU A 2 6.08 26.14 -22.87
CA GLU A 2 5.07 25.08 -22.86
C GLU A 2 5.82 23.77 -23.13
N ASP A 3 6.32 23.16 -22.05
CA ASP A 3 7.19 21.98 -22.15
C ASP A 3 6.39 20.67 -22.09
N PHE A 4 6.40 19.95 -23.22
CA PHE A 4 6.58 18.50 -23.34
C PHE A 4 5.84 17.53 -22.38
N CYS A 5 4.52 17.64 -22.21
CA CYS A 5 3.71 16.46 -21.87
C CYS A 5 2.24 16.59 -22.27
N ALA A 6 1.94 16.69 -23.56
CA ALA A 6 0.56 16.76 -24.04
C ALA A 6 -0.30 15.52 -23.66
N LEU A 7 0.33 14.42 -23.20
CA LEU A 7 -0.33 13.15 -22.89
C LEU A 7 0.16 12.54 -21.56
N SER A 8 0.53 13.33 -20.54
CA SER A 8 0.87 12.76 -19.24
C SER A 8 -0.37 12.20 -18.53
N ASN A 9 -0.16 11.10 -17.81
CA ASN A 9 -1.11 10.57 -16.84
C ASN A 9 -0.36 10.53 -15.52
N ASP A 10 -0.84 11.23 -14.52
CA ASP A 10 -0.28 11.06 -13.18
C ASP A 10 -1.16 10.07 -12.45
N LEU A 11 -0.56 8.95 -12.07
CA LEU A 11 -1.15 7.95 -11.20
C LEU A 11 -0.26 7.87 -9.97
N VAL A 12 -0.72 8.47 -8.87
CA VAL A 12 0.04 8.60 -7.63
C VAL A 12 -0.54 7.65 -6.60
N CYS A 13 0.32 6.88 -5.96
CA CYS A 13 -0.03 5.94 -4.91
C CYS A 13 0.77 6.28 -3.65
N LEU A 14 0.09 6.47 -2.53
CA LEU A 14 0.69 6.82 -1.25
C LEU A 14 0.24 5.80 -0.20
N PRO A 15 1.15 4.97 0.34
CA PRO A 15 0.93 4.25 1.59
C PRO A 15 0.50 5.24 2.68
N GLN A 16 -0.68 5.07 3.25
CA GLN A 16 -1.15 5.89 4.36
C GLN A 16 -0.87 5.22 5.70
N ASP A 17 -1.15 3.92 5.76
CA ASP A 17 -0.92 3.03 6.88
C ASP A 17 -0.73 1.59 6.35
N PRO A 18 -0.40 0.60 7.19
CA PRO A 18 -0.10 -0.77 6.72
C PRO A 18 -1.26 -1.48 6.02
N GLN A 19 -2.48 -0.97 6.14
CA GLN A 19 -3.68 -1.58 5.55
C GLN A 19 -4.40 -0.65 4.56
N THR A 20 -3.85 0.54 4.31
CA THR A 20 -4.49 1.57 3.50
C THR A 20 -3.53 2.20 2.49
N ILE A 21 -3.92 2.18 1.22
CA ILE A 21 -3.27 2.92 0.14
C ILE A 21 -4.20 4.02 -0.32
N PHE A 22 -3.74 5.26 -0.24
CA PHE A 22 -4.37 6.39 -0.90
C PHE A 22 -3.90 6.47 -2.34
N VAL A 23 -4.83 6.71 -3.26
CA VAL A 23 -4.53 6.82 -4.68
C VAL A 23 -5.16 8.09 -5.24
N TYR A 24 -4.43 8.77 -6.11
CA TYR A 24 -4.87 9.95 -6.83
C TYR A 24 -4.50 9.80 -8.30
N TRP A 25 -5.40 10.23 -9.19
CA TRP A 25 -5.14 10.23 -10.61
C TRP A 25 -5.56 11.55 -11.25
N ILE A 26 -4.81 11.94 -12.28
CA ILE A 26 -5.13 13.05 -13.16
C ILE A 26 -4.71 12.72 -14.59
N PHE A 27 -5.61 12.99 -15.51
CA PHE A 27 -5.36 12.90 -16.94
C PHE A 27 -5.35 14.30 -17.55
N THR A 28 -4.49 14.52 -18.55
CA THR A 28 -4.64 15.72 -19.39
C THR A 28 -5.94 15.63 -20.20
N PRO A 29 -6.63 16.75 -20.46
CA PRO A 29 -7.83 16.77 -21.29
C PRO A 29 -7.62 16.14 -22.68
N GLN A 30 -6.43 16.35 -23.27
CA GLN A 30 -6.04 15.77 -24.55
C GLN A 30 -5.99 14.24 -24.48
N ARG A 31 -5.46 13.68 -23.38
CA ARG A 31 -5.43 12.24 -23.17
C ARG A 31 -6.84 11.67 -22.99
N ILE A 32 -7.68 12.31 -22.17
CA ILE A 32 -9.07 11.88 -21.95
C ILE A 32 -9.77 11.76 -23.30
N LYS A 33 -9.67 12.80 -24.14
CA LYS A 33 -10.26 12.81 -25.48
C LYS A 33 -9.74 11.66 -26.35
N ALA A 34 -8.42 11.47 -26.40
CA ALA A 34 -7.81 10.40 -27.19
C ALA A 34 -8.26 8.99 -26.74
N LEU A 35 -8.33 8.74 -25.42
CA LEU A 35 -8.80 7.47 -24.88
C LEU A 35 -10.28 7.24 -25.15
N GLN A 36 -11.12 8.26 -24.99
CA GLN A 36 -12.55 8.18 -25.29
C GLN A 36 -12.80 7.89 -26.78
N GLU A 37 -12.11 8.58 -27.68
CA GLU A 37 -12.24 8.36 -29.13
C GLU A 37 -11.76 6.96 -29.54
N PHE A 38 -10.69 6.46 -28.91
CA PHE A 38 -10.19 5.11 -29.14
C PHE A 38 -11.19 4.04 -28.66
N LEU A 39 -11.72 4.19 -27.45
CA LEU A 39 -12.67 3.25 -26.86
C LEU A 39 -14.02 3.25 -27.56
N ALA A 40 -14.52 4.42 -27.96
CA ALA A 40 -15.78 4.52 -28.70
C ALA A 40 -15.76 3.71 -30.01
N LYS A 41 -14.58 3.50 -30.61
CA LYS A 41 -14.41 2.71 -31.83
C LYS A 41 -14.24 1.22 -31.57
N LEU A 42 -13.57 0.84 -30.48
CA LEU A 42 -13.17 -0.55 -30.24
C LEU A 42 -14.08 -1.29 -29.25
N LYS A 43 -14.48 -0.61 -28.17
CA LYS A 43 -15.23 -1.16 -27.04
C LYS A 43 -16.06 -0.04 -26.39
N PRO A 44 -17.15 0.43 -27.03
CA PRO A 44 -17.93 1.57 -26.53
C PRO A 44 -18.60 1.30 -25.17
N GLU A 45 -18.80 0.03 -24.80
CA GLU A 45 -19.38 -0.38 -23.53
C GLU A 45 -18.34 -0.53 -22.41
N ALA A 46 -17.05 -0.35 -22.71
CA ALA A 46 -16.00 -0.48 -21.72
C ALA A 46 -16.10 0.62 -20.66
N LYS A 47 -15.92 0.24 -19.39
CA LYS A 47 -16.03 1.15 -18.25
C LYS A 47 -14.66 1.49 -17.72
N LEU A 48 -14.39 2.77 -17.49
CA LEU A 48 -13.17 3.22 -16.83
C LEU A 48 -13.11 2.61 -15.42
N SER A 49 -11.97 2.06 -15.07
CA SER A 49 -11.80 1.31 -13.84
C SER A 49 -10.40 1.49 -13.26
N LEU A 50 -10.36 1.52 -11.93
CA LEU A 50 -9.13 1.53 -11.15
C LEU A 50 -9.04 0.21 -10.38
N ARG A 51 -7.94 -0.51 -10.58
CA ARG A 51 -7.70 -1.83 -10.01
C ARG A 51 -6.42 -1.85 -9.19
N LEU A 52 -6.53 -2.21 -7.91
CA LEU A 52 -5.40 -2.59 -7.09
C LEU A 52 -5.14 -4.08 -7.30
N ARG A 53 -3.97 -4.40 -7.84
CA ARG A 53 -3.58 -5.75 -8.21
C ARG A 53 -2.55 -6.32 -7.24
N CYS A 54 -2.71 -7.59 -6.87
CA CYS A 54 -1.72 -8.35 -6.11
C CYS A 54 -1.21 -9.54 -6.96
N PRO A 55 -0.01 -9.44 -7.56
CA PRO A 55 0.49 -10.49 -8.45
C PRO A 55 0.62 -11.87 -7.79
N SER A 56 0.93 -11.91 -6.49
CA SER A 56 1.07 -13.14 -5.71
C SER A 56 -0.26 -13.75 -5.27
N SER A 57 -1.36 -12.97 -5.24
CA SER A 57 -2.67 -13.44 -4.79
C SER A 57 -3.81 -12.71 -5.51
N PRO A 58 -4.22 -13.17 -6.72
CA PRO A 58 -5.28 -12.55 -7.51
C PRO A 58 -6.65 -12.46 -6.81
N SER A 59 -6.89 -13.27 -5.78
CA SER A 59 -8.12 -13.22 -4.97
C SER A 59 -8.22 -11.95 -4.10
N LEU A 60 -7.11 -11.23 -3.91
CA LEU A 60 -7.05 -9.98 -3.14
C LEU A 60 -7.10 -8.73 -4.02
N GLU A 61 -7.34 -8.90 -5.33
CA GLU A 61 -7.53 -7.77 -6.23
C GLU A 61 -8.79 -6.98 -5.83
N GLN A 62 -8.65 -5.66 -5.77
CA GLN A 62 -9.75 -4.75 -5.53
C GLN A 62 -9.94 -3.88 -6.76
N GLU A 63 -11.18 -3.73 -7.21
CA GLU A 63 -11.50 -2.95 -8.40
C GLU A 63 -12.67 -2.03 -8.13
N ILE A 64 -12.56 -0.79 -8.62
CA ILE A 64 -13.66 0.17 -8.64
C ILE A 64 -13.93 0.62 -10.08
N ILE A 65 -15.21 0.81 -10.38
CA ILE A 65 -15.63 1.43 -11.63
C ILE A 65 -15.75 2.93 -11.39
N LEU A 66 -15.08 3.72 -12.22
CA LEU A 66 -15.08 5.17 -12.15
C LEU A 66 -16.26 5.71 -12.99
N SER A 67 -17.01 6.64 -12.42
CA SER A 67 -18.15 7.28 -13.09
C SER A 67 -17.74 8.39 -14.06
N SER A 68 -16.53 8.94 -13.91
CA SER A 68 -16.01 10.00 -14.76
C SER A 68 -14.53 9.78 -15.09
N TRP A 69 -14.10 10.41 -16.20
CA TRP A 69 -12.71 10.47 -16.66
C TRP A 69 -11.90 11.58 -16.01
N GLU A 70 -12.54 12.37 -15.15
CA GLU A 70 -11.90 13.49 -14.49
C GLU A 70 -10.90 13.01 -13.43
N LYS A 71 -10.09 13.95 -12.94
CA LYS A 71 -9.19 13.71 -11.81
C LYS A 71 -9.99 13.20 -10.61
N GLY A 72 -9.40 12.32 -9.82
CA GLY A 72 -10.07 11.74 -8.67
C GLY A 72 -9.11 11.13 -7.69
N SER A 73 -9.67 10.61 -6.60
CA SER A 73 -8.92 9.91 -5.58
C SER A 73 -9.75 8.80 -4.95
N HIS A 74 -9.06 7.82 -4.36
CA HIS A 74 -9.69 6.70 -3.69
C HIS A 74 -8.80 6.18 -2.56
N TYR A 75 -9.39 5.41 -1.64
CA TYR A 75 -8.66 4.68 -0.62
C TYR A 75 -8.95 3.20 -0.78
N PHE A 76 -7.92 2.41 -1.09
CA PHE A 76 -8.00 0.96 -0.93
C PHE A 76 -7.69 0.63 0.53
N ARG A 77 -8.52 -0.21 1.14
CA ARG A 77 -8.44 -0.57 2.56
C ARG A 77 -8.36 -2.09 2.71
N LEU A 78 -8.06 -2.55 3.93
CA LEU A 78 -7.96 -3.97 4.27
C LEU A 78 -6.89 -4.69 3.43
N ILE A 79 -5.78 -3.98 3.18
CA ILE A 79 -4.65 -4.49 2.40
C ILE A 79 -3.73 -5.29 3.32
N ASP A 80 -3.15 -6.37 2.80
CA ASP A 80 -2.14 -7.14 3.53
C ASP A 80 -0.78 -6.42 3.45
N PRO A 81 -0.19 -5.94 4.56
CA PRO A 81 1.07 -5.23 4.54
C PRO A 81 2.27 -6.05 4.04
N HIS A 82 2.17 -7.38 4.08
CA HIS A 82 3.24 -8.30 3.71
C HIS A 82 3.26 -8.62 2.22
N LEU A 83 2.26 -8.17 1.47
CA LEU A 83 2.16 -8.40 0.03
C LEU A 83 2.61 -7.19 -0.78
N VAL A 84 2.93 -7.48 -2.05
CA VAL A 84 3.29 -6.47 -3.04
C VAL A 84 2.07 -6.20 -3.90
N TYR A 85 1.77 -4.92 -4.09
CA TYR A 85 0.65 -4.47 -4.92
C TYR A 85 1.14 -3.61 -6.07
N CYS A 86 0.33 -3.49 -7.10
CA CYS A 86 0.46 -2.43 -8.10
C CYS A 86 -0.91 -1.88 -8.44
N LEU A 87 -0.97 -0.60 -8.79
CA LEU A 87 -2.20 0.06 -9.17
C LEU A 87 -2.28 0.13 -10.69
N GLU A 88 -3.41 -0.26 -11.25
CA GLU A 88 -3.71 -0.21 -12.67
C GLU A 88 -4.92 0.69 -12.92
N LEU A 89 -4.78 1.61 -13.85
CA LEU A 89 -5.87 2.43 -14.34
C LEU A 89 -6.09 2.08 -15.80
N GLY A 90 -7.32 1.71 -16.13
CA GLY A 90 -7.65 1.09 -17.40
C GLY A 90 -9.16 1.04 -17.63
N VAL A 91 -9.58 0.18 -18.53
CA VAL A 91 -11.01 -0.11 -18.73
C VAL A 91 -11.30 -1.58 -18.58
N ARG A 92 -12.50 -1.86 -18.08
CA ARG A 92 -13.08 -3.20 -18.05
C ARG A 92 -14.10 -3.35 -19.17
N THR A 93 -13.95 -4.40 -19.97
CA THR A 93 -14.90 -4.75 -21.04
C THR A 93 -16.08 -5.55 -20.48
N LEU A 94 -17.13 -5.73 -21.29
CA LEU A 94 -18.27 -6.56 -20.92
C LEU A 94 -17.90 -8.05 -20.75
N GLU A 95 -16.89 -8.50 -21.50
CA GLU A 95 -16.37 -9.87 -21.40
C GLU A 95 -15.57 -10.11 -20.12
N GLY A 96 -15.29 -9.05 -19.35
CA GLY A 96 -14.51 -9.10 -18.11
C GLY A 96 -13.02 -8.86 -18.31
N ASP A 97 -12.56 -8.58 -19.53
CA ASP A 97 -11.16 -8.25 -19.81
C ASP A 97 -10.82 -6.87 -19.25
N PHE A 98 -9.58 -6.71 -18.80
CA PHE A 98 -9.07 -5.43 -18.31
C PHE A 98 -7.93 -4.92 -19.18
N VAL A 99 -8.14 -3.77 -19.82
CA VAL A 99 -7.16 -3.11 -20.69
C VAL A 99 -6.49 -1.98 -19.90
N VAL A 100 -5.21 -2.16 -19.59
CA VAL A 100 -4.42 -1.20 -18.78
C VAL A 100 -3.98 -0.01 -19.64
N PHE A 101 -4.20 1.21 -19.15
CA PHE A 101 -3.66 2.44 -19.77
C PHE A 101 -2.39 2.91 -19.09
N THR A 102 -2.35 2.80 -17.76
CA THR A 102 -1.18 3.14 -16.95
C THR A 102 -1.14 2.24 -15.73
N ARG A 103 0.07 1.99 -15.23
CA ARG A 103 0.33 1.16 -14.05
C ARG A 103 1.35 1.88 -13.17
N SER A 104 1.15 1.84 -11.85
CA SER A 104 2.14 2.32 -10.89
C SER A 104 3.36 1.39 -10.82
N SER A 105 4.42 1.86 -10.19
CA SER A 105 5.44 0.95 -9.65
C SER A 105 4.86 0.06 -8.55
N GLU A 106 5.59 -0.98 -8.17
CA GLU A 106 5.23 -1.82 -7.03
C GLU A 106 5.12 -1.02 -5.74
N ILE A 107 4.06 -1.28 -4.99
CA ILE A 107 3.76 -0.68 -3.70
C ILE A 107 4.00 -1.75 -2.65
N LYS A 108 4.94 -1.47 -1.75
CA LYS A 108 5.24 -2.29 -0.58
C LYS A 108 4.89 -1.46 0.64
N LEU A 109 3.90 -1.92 1.39
CA LEU A 109 3.47 -1.26 2.63
C LEU A 109 4.45 -1.54 3.78
N GLY A 110 5.15 -2.68 3.70
CA GLY A 110 6.20 -3.09 4.64
C GLY A 110 5.61 -3.52 5.99
N PRO A 111 6.39 -4.24 6.81
CA PRO A 111 6.03 -4.40 8.21
C PRO A 111 6.17 -3.03 8.89
N LEU A 112 5.22 -2.66 9.76
CA LEU A 112 5.52 -1.69 10.80
C LEU A 112 6.70 -2.27 11.59
N GLU A 113 7.88 -1.69 11.49
CA GLU A 113 8.97 -1.95 12.45
C GLU A 113 8.55 -1.37 13.81
N GLY A 114 7.64 -2.07 14.47
CA GLY A 114 7.05 -1.75 15.77
C GLY A 114 6.83 -2.98 16.64
N GLU A 115 6.99 -4.19 16.11
CA GLU A 115 7.18 -5.39 16.91
C GLU A 115 8.65 -5.77 16.89
N LYS A 116 9.47 -4.96 17.58
CA LYS A 116 10.58 -5.57 18.32
C LYS A 116 9.92 -6.55 19.29
N SER A 117 9.85 -7.81 18.88
CA SER A 117 9.80 -8.91 19.82
C SER A 117 10.87 -8.59 20.86
N ALA A 118 10.44 -8.20 22.06
CA ALA A 118 11.27 -8.25 23.24
C ALA A 118 11.51 -9.74 23.50
N LEU A 119 12.38 -10.33 22.69
CA LEU A 119 13.14 -11.51 23.02
C LEU A 119 14.02 -11.08 24.19
N PHE A 120 13.49 -11.27 25.39
CA PHE A 120 14.32 -11.44 26.57
C PHE A 120 15.42 -12.43 26.19
N PRO A 121 16.72 -12.09 26.32
CA PRO A 121 17.74 -13.12 26.35
C PRO A 121 17.57 -13.88 27.66
N ALA A 122 16.71 -14.91 27.64
CA ALA A 122 16.75 -15.98 28.63
C ALA A 122 17.99 -16.82 28.30
N GLY A 123 19.10 -16.56 29.00
CA GLY A 123 20.29 -17.38 28.82
C GLY A 123 21.58 -16.80 29.35
N GLU A 124 21.64 -16.37 30.62
CA GLU A 124 22.91 -16.43 31.35
C GLU A 124 22.78 -17.44 32.48
N LYS A 125 23.61 -18.47 32.35
CA LYS A 125 23.69 -19.65 33.20
C LYS A 125 24.07 -19.26 34.62
N GLU A 126 23.29 -19.80 35.53
CA GLU A 126 23.61 -20.03 36.94
C GLU A 126 24.98 -20.73 37.04
N SER A 127 25.98 -20.04 37.62
CA SER A 127 27.21 -20.64 38.12
C SER A 127 27.36 -20.21 39.58
N SER A 128 27.17 -21.19 40.45
CA SER A 128 27.29 -21.09 41.90
C SER A 128 28.62 -20.47 42.32
N GLN A 129 28.58 -19.44 43.16
CA GLN A 129 29.66 -19.10 44.08
C GLN A 129 29.08 -18.40 45.31
N GLU A 130 29.20 -19.07 46.46
CA GLU A 130 28.78 -18.60 47.77
C GLU A 130 29.43 -17.24 48.13
N PRO A 131 28.70 -16.32 48.76
CA PRO A 131 29.31 -15.25 49.54
C PRO A 131 29.57 -15.72 50.99
N PRO A 132 30.77 -15.52 51.54
CA PRO A 132 31.01 -15.73 52.96
C PRO A 132 30.46 -14.54 53.75
N TYR A 133 29.55 -14.77 54.70
CA TYR A 133 29.22 -13.76 55.70
C TYR A 133 30.42 -13.55 56.65
N PRO A 134 30.58 -12.33 57.21
CA PRO A 134 29.91 -12.09 58.49
C PRO A 134 29.19 -10.74 58.58
N LEU A 135 28.11 -10.75 59.37
CA LEU A 135 27.35 -9.58 59.85
C LEU A 135 28.18 -8.77 60.86
N PRO A 136 27.96 -7.45 60.94
CA PRO A 136 28.02 -6.75 62.21
C PRO A 136 26.67 -6.14 62.59
N SER A 137 26.16 -6.69 63.69
CA SER A 137 25.41 -6.14 64.80
C SER A 137 24.97 -4.67 64.80
N SER A 138 23.67 -4.52 65.07
CA SER A 138 23.04 -3.62 66.07
C SER A 138 22.38 -2.31 65.63
N PHE A 139 21.05 -2.35 65.72
CA PHE A 139 20.15 -1.45 66.47
C PHE A 139 20.32 0.08 66.33
N SER A 140 19.29 0.75 65.79
CA SER A 140 18.22 1.31 66.62
C SER A 140 17.14 2.02 65.78
N LEU A 141 15.89 1.59 65.99
CA LEU A 141 14.69 2.40 65.85
C LEU A 141 14.72 3.55 66.86
N ARG A 142 14.40 4.76 66.40
CA ARG A 142 13.87 5.94 67.12
C ARG A 142 13.81 7.06 66.07
N SER A 143 12.78 7.87 65.92
CA SER A 143 11.42 7.99 66.42
C SER A 143 10.73 8.97 65.46
#